data_AF-A0A1I4Z048-F1
#
_entry.id   AF-A0A1I4Z048-F1
#
_cell.length_a   1.000
_cell.length_b   1.000
_cell.length_c   1.000
_cell.angle_alpha   90.00
_cell.angle_beta   90.00
_cell.angle_gamma   90.00
#
_symmetry.space_group_name_H-M   'P 1'
#
loop_
_entity.id
_entity.type
_entity.pdbx_description
1 polymer ?
#
loop_
_entity_poly.entity_id
_entity_poly.type
_entity_poly.pdbx_seq_one_letter_code
_entity_poly.pdbx_strand_id
1 'polypeptide(L)'
;MARDDRESTIGLAEAIVALTVVGEDGRVDVDLGLDPICAETIGDTLATLLAEHNASLVLSWAGENDTVLAHMVARRLGVPRASIELDLGLLTVGQPVKEGTRAVLVGVESSASRSAQVVATLLAGHSSELVTVGYIKRSRADAGTSDPSVPTVVLEK
;
A
#
# COMPACT_ATOMS: atom_id res chain seq x y z
N MET A 1 -26.18 18.65 26.97
CA MET A 1 -25.57 19.02 25.67
C MET A 1 -24.87 17.77 25.15
N ALA A 2 -25.64 16.88 24.54
CA ALA A 2 -25.11 15.65 23.97
C ALA A 2 -24.39 16.03 22.67
N ARG A 3 -23.08 15.79 22.60
CA ARG A 3 -22.38 15.79 21.32
C ARG A 3 -22.96 14.62 20.53
N ASP A 4 -23.49 14.94 19.37
CA ASP A 4 -23.93 13.98 18.37
C ASP A 4 -22.66 13.30 17.81
N ASP A 5 -22.19 12.27 18.51
CA ASP A 5 -21.02 11.44 18.15
C ASP A 5 -21.39 10.50 16.99
N ARG A 6 -21.95 11.06 15.92
CA ARG A 6 -21.87 10.45 14.60
C ARG A 6 -20.57 10.93 13.98
N GLU A 7 -19.46 10.41 14.48
CA GLU A 7 -18.27 10.29 13.65
C GLU A 7 -18.72 9.49 12.42
N SER A 8 -19.02 10.20 11.34
CA SER A 8 -19.20 9.59 10.03
C SER A 8 -17.91 8.86 9.73
N THR A 9 -17.87 7.57 10.03
CA THR A 9 -16.78 6.68 9.62
C THR A 9 -16.84 6.67 8.11
N ILE A 10 -15.93 7.39 7.47
CA ILE A 10 -15.81 7.39 6.02
C ILE A 10 -15.59 5.94 5.56
N GLY A 11 -16.40 5.46 4.62
CA GLY A 11 -16.26 4.12 4.10
C GLY A 11 -15.01 4.00 3.23
N LEU A 12 -14.43 2.80 3.10
CA LEU A 12 -13.25 2.57 2.25
C LEU A 12 -13.43 3.11 0.83
N ALA A 13 -14.58 2.84 0.21
CA ALA A 13 -14.87 3.30 -1.15
C ALA A 13 -14.91 4.83 -1.24
N GLU A 14 -15.48 5.49 -0.24
CA GLU A 14 -15.55 6.95 -0.16
C GLU A 14 -14.16 7.56 0.06
N ALA A 15 -13.36 6.96 0.95
CA ALA A 15 -11.98 7.36 1.17
C ALA A 15 -11.12 7.24 -0.08
N ILE A 16 -11.27 6.15 -0.84
CA ILE A 16 -10.55 5.96 -2.10
C ILE A 16 -10.96 7.02 -3.14
N VAL A 17 -12.26 7.28 -3.29
CA VAL A 17 -12.77 8.29 -4.23
C VAL A 17 -12.25 9.68 -3.86
N ALA A 18 -12.25 10.03 -2.57
CA ALA A 18 -11.76 11.32 -2.09
C ALA A 18 -10.27 11.57 -2.38
N LEU A 19 -9.47 10.51 -2.50
CA LEU A 19 -8.04 10.57 -2.79
C LEU A 19 -7.71 10.32 -4.26
N THR A 20 -8.72 10.08 -5.10
CA THR A 20 -8.51 9.81 -6.52
C THR A 20 -8.27 11.10 -7.28
N VAL A 21 -7.15 11.16 -8.00
CA VAL A 21 -6.78 12.28 -8.88
C VAL A 21 -6.71 11.82 -10.32
N VAL A 22 -7.14 12.68 -11.24
CA VAL A 22 -6.98 12.46 -12.68
C VAL A 22 -5.87 13.38 -13.17
N GLY A 23 -4.75 12.79 -13.57
CA GLY A 23 -3.63 13.51 -14.16
C GLY A 23 -3.97 14.12 -15.52
N GLU A 24 -3.14 15.06 -15.98
CA GLU A 24 -3.31 15.74 -17.28
C GLU A 24 -3.27 14.75 -18.48
N ASP A 25 -2.59 13.60 -18.31
CA ASP A 25 -2.54 12.51 -19.28
C ASP A 25 -3.77 11.59 -19.23
N GLY A 26 -4.78 11.94 -18.43
CA GLY A 26 -6.00 11.17 -18.22
C GLY A 26 -5.80 9.93 -17.34
N ARG A 27 -4.63 9.73 -16.74
CA ARG A 27 -4.40 8.62 -15.82
C ARG A 27 -5.04 8.91 -14.46
N VAL A 28 -5.71 7.90 -13.94
CA VAL A 28 -6.25 7.90 -12.58
C VAL A 28 -5.15 7.44 -11.62
N ASP A 29 -4.84 8.26 -10.62
CA ASP A 29 -3.91 7.95 -9.54
C ASP A 29 -4.56 8.18 -8.18
N VAL A 30 -3.90 7.75 -7.12
CA VAL A 30 -4.31 7.98 -5.74
C VAL A 30 -3.26 8.85 -5.06
N ASP A 31 -3.66 10.02 -4.58
CA ASP A 31 -2.81 10.94 -3.84
C ASP A 31 -3.18 10.88 -2.35
N LEU A 32 -2.38 10.15 -1.57
CA LEU A 32 -2.60 9.98 -0.13
C LEU A 32 -2.26 11.24 0.68
N GLY A 33 -1.69 12.27 0.05
CA GLY A 33 -1.42 13.57 0.67
C GLY A 33 -2.63 14.51 0.72
N LEU A 34 -3.69 14.23 -0.03
CA LEU A 34 -4.86 15.12 -0.13
C LEU A 34 -5.70 15.17 1.16
N ASP A 35 -5.97 14.00 1.75
CA ASP A 35 -6.77 13.89 2.96
C ASP A 35 -6.19 12.81 3.89
N PRO A 36 -5.57 13.21 5.02
CA PRO A 36 -5.00 12.28 5.99
C PRO A 36 -6.02 11.30 6.57
N ILE A 37 -7.28 11.68 6.77
CA ILE A 37 -8.32 10.82 7.36
C ILE A 37 -8.67 9.70 6.38
N CYS A 38 -8.85 10.06 5.11
CA CYS A 38 -9.08 9.09 4.05
C CYS A 38 -7.89 8.14 3.90
N ALA A 39 -6.67 8.67 3.95
CA ALA A 39 -5.45 7.87 3.81
C ALA A 39 -5.29 6.90 5.00
N GLU A 40 -5.53 7.36 6.23
CA GLU A 40 -5.55 6.51 7.43
C GLU A 40 -6.62 5.41 7.31
N THR A 41 -7.81 5.73 6.80
CA THR A 41 -8.88 4.73 6.57
C THR A 41 -8.44 3.62 5.63
N ILE A 42 -7.76 3.96 4.53
CA ILE A 42 -7.22 2.97 3.59
C ILE A 42 -6.11 2.16 4.25
N GLY A 43 -5.17 2.81 4.94
CA GLY A 43 -4.07 2.16 5.65
C GLY A 43 -4.53 1.18 6.72
N ASP A 44 -5.53 1.56 7.52
CA ASP A 44 -6.12 0.72 8.57
C ASP A 44 -6.86 -0.48 7.99
N THR A 45 -7.59 -0.26 6.89
CA THR A 45 -8.25 -1.35 6.18
C THR A 45 -7.23 -2.35 5.66
N LEU A 46 -6.17 -1.86 4.99
CA LEU A 46 -5.12 -2.71 4.46
C LEU A 46 -4.37 -3.45 5.57
N ALA A 47 -4.05 -2.78 6.67
CA ALA A 47 -3.41 -3.40 7.83
C ALA A 47 -4.27 -4.49 8.46
N THR A 48 -5.59 -4.28 8.54
CA THR A 48 -6.54 -5.28 9.04
C THR A 48 -6.51 -6.54 8.18
N LEU A 49 -6.49 -6.38 6.86
CA LEU A 49 -6.37 -7.50 5.92
C LEU A 49 -5.00 -8.20 6.04
N LEU A 50 -3.92 -7.44 6.23
CA LEU A 50 -2.57 -7.98 6.33
C LEU A 50 -2.26 -8.65 7.67
N ALA A 51 -3.05 -8.40 8.72
CA ALA A 51 -2.81 -8.91 10.06
C ALA A 51 -2.78 -10.44 10.14
N GLU A 52 -3.54 -11.15 9.30
CA GLU A 52 -3.58 -12.62 9.29
C GLU A 52 -2.24 -13.27 8.88
N HIS A 53 -1.37 -12.51 8.21
CA HIS A 53 -0.12 -13.03 7.66
C HIS A 53 1.04 -13.03 8.67
N ASN A 54 0.84 -12.48 9.87
CA ASN A 54 1.86 -12.39 10.92
C ASN A 54 3.16 -11.76 10.40
N ALA A 55 3.03 -10.62 9.73
CA ALA A 55 4.17 -9.86 9.25
C ALA A 55 5.04 -9.38 10.42
N SER A 56 6.34 -9.30 10.18
CA SER A 56 7.35 -8.74 11.10
C SER A 56 8.08 -7.54 10.50
N LEU A 57 7.81 -7.24 9.23
CA LEU A 57 8.35 -6.11 8.48
C LEU A 57 7.34 -5.69 7.40
N VAL A 58 7.12 -4.38 7.25
CA VAL A 58 6.43 -3.81 6.10
C VAL A 58 7.47 -3.25 5.14
N LEU A 59 7.38 -3.61 3.87
CA LEU A 59 8.21 -3.10 2.78
C LEU A 59 7.38 -2.17 1.90
N SER A 60 8.02 -1.15 1.32
CA SER A 60 7.44 -0.31 0.26
C SER A 60 8.51 0.11 -0.72
N TRP A 61 8.12 0.47 -1.94
CA TRP A 61 9.02 1.22 -2.82
C TRP A 61 9.24 2.64 -2.29
N ALA A 62 10.35 3.26 -2.69
CA ALA A 62 10.69 4.65 -2.36
C ALA A 62 9.84 5.71 -3.12
N GLY A 63 8.52 5.52 -3.16
CA GLY A 63 7.55 6.49 -3.66
C GLY A 63 6.84 7.21 -2.52
N GLU A 64 6.36 8.43 -2.75
CA GLU A 64 5.68 9.24 -1.72
C GLU A 64 4.42 8.53 -1.19
N ASN A 65 3.50 8.13 -2.08
CA ASN A 65 2.29 7.41 -1.70
C ASN A 65 2.59 6.04 -1.08
N ASP A 66 3.55 5.29 -1.64
CA ASP A 66 3.95 3.99 -1.10
C ASP A 66 4.51 4.12 0.32
N THR A 67 5.31 5.16 0.56
CA THR A 67 5.89 5.48 1.87
C THR A 67 4.81 5.83 2.89
N VAL A 68 3.84 6.66 2.52
CA VAL A 68 2.72 7.04 3.39
C VAL A 68 1.88 5.83 3.75
N LEU A 69 1.47 5.03 2.75
CA LEU A 69 0.65 3.85 2.96
C LEU A 69 1.36 2.82 3.84
N ALA A 70 2.63 2.52 3.54
CA ALA A 70 3.41 1.60 4.35
C ALA A 70 3.66 2.10 5.77
N HIS A 71 3.78 3.41 5.97
CA HIS A 71 3.87 3.97 7.32
C HIS A 71 2.58 3.71 8.12
N MET A 72 1.41 3.97 7.53
CA MET A 72 0.12 3.72 8.18
C MET A 72 -0.04 2.23 8.52
N VAL A 73 0.24 1.34 7.56
CA VAL A 73 0.15 -0.11 7.77
C VAL A 73 1.12 -0.58 8.86
N ALA A 74 2.39 -0.17 8.79
CA ALA A 74 3.41 -0.56 9.77
C ALA A 74 3.06 -0.09 11.18
N ARG A 75 2.58 1.15 11.32
CA ARG A 75 2.10 1.72 12.59
C ARG A 75 0.95 0.89 13.14
N ARG A 76 -0.03 0.52 12.31
CA ARG A 76 -1.22 -0.24 12.74
C ARG A 76 -0.91 -1.69 13.12
N LEU A 77 0.04 -2.32 12.42
CA LEU A 77 0.52 -3.68 12.71
C LEU A 77 1.53 -3.73 13.87
N GLY A 78 2.12 -2.60 14.27
CA GLY A 78 3.13 -2.53 15.33
C GLY A 78 4.48 -3.12 14.92
N VAL A 79 4.83 -3.04 13.63
CA VAL A 79 6.06 -3.62 13.06
C VAL A 79 6.91 -2.53 12.40
N PRO A 80 8.23 -2.71 12.25
CA PRO A 80 9.06 -1.78 11.50
C PRO A 80 8.66 -1.70 10.02
N ARG A 81 9.01 -0.58 9.38
CA ARG A 81 8.93 -0.40 7.92
C ARG A 81 10.32 -0.26 7.31
N ALA A 82 10.53 -0.77 6.09
CA ALA A 82 11.69 -0.46 5.27
C ALA A 82 11.29 0.00 3.87
N SER A 83 12.11 0.86 3.28
CA SER A 83 11.99 1.24 1.86
C SER A 83 12.85 0.32 1.00
N ILE A 84 12.36 0.02 -0.19
CA ILE A 84 13.07 -0.65 -1.28
C ILE A 84 13.42 0.41 -2.31
N GLU A 85 14.71 0.46 -2.65
CA GLU A 85 15.26 1.38 -3.64
C GLU A 85 15.90 0.58 -4.76
N LEU A 86 15.71 1.05 -6.00
CA LEU A 86 16.42 0.56 -7.17
C LEU A 86 17.52 1.56 -7.52
N ASP A 87 18.76 1.22 -7.18
CA ASP A 87 19.93 2.05 -7.47
C ASP A 87 20.87 1.31 -8.44
N LEU A 88 21.16 1.92 -9.58
CA LEU A 88 22.01 1.36 -10.64
C LEU A 88 21.65 -0.08 -11.06
N GLY A 89 20.37 -0.44 -11.03
CA GLY A 89 19.89 -1.79 -11.37
C GLY A 89 19.97 -2.80 -10.22
N LEU A 90 20.39 -2.37 -9.02
CA LEU A 90 20.43 -3.17 -7.81
C LEU A 90 19.28 -2.78 -6.88
N LEU A 91 18.56 -3.78 -6.39
CA LEU A 91 17.58 -3.56 -5.33
C LEU A 91 18.27 -3.57 -3.98
N THR A 92 18.01 -2.54 -3.19
CA THR A 92 18.49 -2.43 -1.82
C THR A 92 17.32 -2.16 -0.88
N VAL A 93 17.43 -2.66 0.35
CA VAL A 93 16.47 -2.38 1.43
C VAL A 93 17.15 -1.41 2.38
N GLY A 94 16.48 -0.31 2.70
CA GLY A 94 17.04 0.78 3.51
C GLY A 94 17.45 0.41 4.94
N GLN A 95 17.19 -0.82 5.37
CA GLN A 95 17.70 -1.38 6.63
C GLN A 95 18.04 -2.87 6.46
N PRO A 96 18.95 -3.42 7.29
CA PRO A 96 19.25 -4.84 7.29
C PRO A 96 18.01 -5.70 7.58
N VAL A 97 17.76 -6.70 6.72
CA VAL A 97 16.72 -7.71 6.94
C VAL A 97 17.29 -8.82 7.82
N LYS A 98 16.62 -9.10 8.95
CA LYS A 98 17.01 -10.18 9.86
C LYS A 98 16.61 -11.53 9.28
N GLU A 99 17.37 -12.58 9.54
CA GLU A 99 16.97 -13.94 9.19
C GLU A 99 15.59 -14.30 9.78
N GLY A 100 14.78 -15.04 9.03
CA GLY A 100 13.43 -15.41 9.42
C GLY A 100 12.41 -14.27 9.35
N THR A 101 12.75 -13.13 8.73
CA THR A 101 11.80 -12.02 8.54
C THR A 101 10.65 -12.47 7.65
N ARG A 102 9.42 -12.24 8.12
CA ARG A 102 8.18 -12.36 7.36
C ARG A 102 7.76 -10.96 6.90
N ALA A 103 8.00 -10.64 5.65
CA ALA A 103 7.75 -9.31 5.11
C ALA A 103 6.44 -9.25 4.33
N VAL A 104 5.75 -8.12 4.40
CA VAL A 104 4.66 -7.77 3.47
C VAL A 104 5.09 -6.61 2.60
N LEU A 105 4.76 -6.63 1.31
CA LEU A 105 5.01 -5.49 0.42
C LEU A 105 3.74 -4.66 0.30
N VAL A 106 3.85 -3.35 0.53
CA VAL A 106 2.74 -2.40 0.52
C VAL A 106 3.01 -1.31 -0.51
N GLY A 107 1.99 -0.93 -1.27
CA GLY A 107 2.10 0.20 -2.20
C GLY A 107 0.83 0.46 -3.02
N VAL A 108 0.97 1.26 -4.07
CA VAL A 108 -0.05 1.48 -5.11
C VAL A 108 0.29 0.61 -6.33
N GLU A 109 -0.72 0.11 -7.06
CA GLU A 109 -0.63 -0.98 -8.06
C GLU A 109 0.61 -1.00 -8.96
N SER A 110 1.03 0.17 -9.46
CA SER A 110 2.13 0.26 -10.41
C SER A 110 3.47 -0.20 -9.85
N SER A 111 3.68 -0.07 -8.54
CA SER A 111 4.93 -0.41 -7.87
C SER A 111 4.90 -1.80 -7.23
N ALA A 112 3.76 -2.21 -6.67
CA ALA A 112 3.65 -3.44 -5.89
C ALA A 112 3.67 -4.73 -6.75
N SER A 113 2.88 -4.78 -7.83
CA SER A 113 2.60 -6.01 -8.59
C SER A 113 3.79 -6.50 -9.44
N ARG A 114 4.46 -5.60 -10.17
CA ARG A 114 5.54 -5.97 -11.11
C ARG A 114 6.81 -6.46 -10.43
N SER A 115 6.94 -6.19 -9.13
CA SER A 115 8.21 -6.34 -8.43
C SER A 115 8.14 -7.31 -7.26
N ALA A 116 6.95 -7.82 -6.92
CA ALA A 116 6.76 -8.79 -5.84
C ALA A 116 7.71 -9.99 -5.94
N GLN A 117 7.85 -10.57 -7.13
CA GLN A 117 8.74 -11.70 -7.37
C GLN A 117 10.21 -11.35 -7.12
N VAL A 118 10.64 -10.15 -7.52
CA VAL A 118 12.04 -9.72 -7.34
C VAL A 118 12.33 -9.48 -5.86
N VAL A 119 11.37 -8.88 -5.13
CA VAL A 119 11.45 -8.71 -3.68
C VAL A 119 11.47 -10.06 -2.96
N ALA A 120 10.65 -11.02 -3.39
CA ALA A 120 10.66 -12.37 -2.85
C ALA A 120 12.03 -13.06 -3.04
N THR A 121 12.65 -12.93 -4.22
CA THR A 121 14.00 -13.45 -4.48
C THR A 121 15.06 -12.77 -3.61
N LEU A 122 14.98 -11.45 -3.42
CA LEU A 122 15.87 -10.71 -2.53
C LEU A 122 15.78 -11.23 -1.08
N LEU A 123 14.56 -11.40 -0.55
CA LEU A 123 14.33 -11.87 0.81
C LEU A 123 14.77 -13.33 1.01
N ALA A 124 14.57 -14.19 0.02
CA ALA A 124 15.02 -15.58 0.07
C ALA A 124 16.55 -15.68 0.25
N GLY A 125 17.31 -14.75 -0.32
CA GLY A 125 18.76 -14.64 -0.12
C GLY A 125 19.16 -14.35 1.34
N HIS A 126 18.24 -13.87 2.17
CA HIS A 126 18.42 -13.58 3.59
C HIS A 126 17.64 -14.55 4.50
N SER A 127 17.28 -15.75 4.00
CA SER A 127 16.44 -16.71 4.74
C SER A 127 15.15 -16.08 5.31
N SER A 128 14.59 -15.15 4.54
CA SER A 128 13.37 -14.39 4.84
C SER A 128 12.34 -14.61 3.73
N GLU A 129 11.08 -14.27 3.98
CA GLU A 129 10.00 -14.52 3.02
C GLU A 129 9.10 -13.29 2.81
N LEU A 130 8.63 -13.13 1.57
CA LEU A 130 7.52 -12.24 1.25
C LEU A 130 6.23 -13.04 1.43
N VAL A 131 5.42 -12.72 2.44
CA VAL A 131 4.23 -13.52 2.80
C VAL A 131 2.97 -13.10 2.06
N THR A 132 2.90 -11.82 1.65
CA THR A 132 1.80 -11.26 0.86
C THR A 132 2.18 -9.86 0.35
N VAL A 133 1.44 -9.38 -0.63
CA VAL A 133 1.50 -8.04 -1.21
C VAL A 133 0.14 -7.39 -1.03
N GLY A 134 0.10 -6.21 -0.44
CA GLY A 134 -1.12 -5.44 -0.26
C GLY A 134 -1.04 -4.10 -0.98
N TYR A 135 -1.97 -3.82 -1.88
CA TYR A 135 -1.89 -2.58 -2.65
C TYR A 135 -3.24 -1.98 -3.04
N ILE A 136 -3.22 -0.70 -3.40
CA ILE A 136 -4.38 -0.03 -3.99
C ILE A 136 -4.31 -0.22 -5.51
N LYS A 137 -5.22 -1.02 -6.04
CA LYS A 137 -5.43 -1.26 -7.46
C LYS A 137 -6.08 -0.04 -8.11
N ARG A 138 -5.41 0.56 -9.08
CA ARG A 138 -6.01 1.59 -9.93
C ARG A 138 -7.01 0.90 -10.83
N SER A 139 -8.16 1.53 -11.07
CA SER A 139 -8.95 1.07 -12.19
C SER A 139 -8.56 1.80 -13.45
N ARG A 140 -8.49 1.05 -14.55
CA ARG A 140 -8.45 1.64 -15.88
C ARG A 140 -9.87 2.14 -16.18
N ALA A 141 -10.01 3.42 -16.53
CA ALA A 141 -11.19 3.83 -17.27
C ALA A 141 -11.10 3.16 -18.64
N ASP A 142 -11.95 2.16 -18.89
CA ASP A 142 -12.07 1.61 -20.23
C ASP A 142 -12.58 2.72 -21.15
N ALA A 143 -11.85 2.96 -22.24
CA ALA A 143 -12.23 3.93 -23.27
C ALA A 143 -13.53 3.46 -23.95
N GLY A 144 -14.68 3.74 -23.33
CA GLY A 144 -15.98 3.27 -23.77
C GLY A 144 -17.02 3.09 -22.66
N THR A 145 -16.60 3.04 -21.38
CA THR A 145 -17.51 2.88 -20.25
C THR A 145 -17.65 4.22 -19.52
N SER A 146 -18.88 4.74 -19.41
CA SER A 146 -19.19 6.01 -18.72
C SER A 146 -19.10 5.91 -17.19
N ASP A 147 -18.54 4.83 -16.67
CA ASP A 147 -18.36 4.58 -15.25
C ASP A 147 -16.86 4.61 -14.94
N PRO A 148 -16.35 5.66 -14.26
CA PRO A 148 -14.97 5.68 -13.80
C PRO A 148 -14.85 4.63 -12.70
N SER A 149 -14.43 3.45 -13.09
CA SER A 149 -14.21 2.34 -12.18
C SER A 149 -13.37 2.79 -10.97
N VAL A 150 -13.88 2.51 -9.77
CA VAL A 150 -13.30 3.00 -8.50
C VAL A 150 -12.03 2.19 -8.18
N PRO A 151 -10.92 2.82 -7.75
CA PRO A 151 -9.77 2.07 -7.25
C PRO A 151 -10.16 1.15 -6.08
N THR A 152 -9.44 0.05 -5.88
CA THR A 152 -9.81 -0.97 -4.87
C THR A 152 -8.60 -1.47 -4.12
N VAL A 153 -8.77 -1.93 -2.88
CA VAL A 153 -7.69 -2.58 -2.13
C VAL A 153 -7.60 -4.06 -2.53
N VAL A 154 -6.39 -4.53 -2.81
CA VAL A 154 -6.12 -5.90 -3.28
C VAL A 154 -5.00 -6.53 -2.47
N LEU A 155 -5.15 -7.83 -2.18
CA LEU A 155 -4.09 -8.70 -1.66
C LEU A 155 -3.68 -9.71 -2.72
N GLU A 156 -2.37 -9.87 -2.93
CA GLU A 156 -1.76 -10.89 -3.79
C GLU A 156 -0.74 -11.69 -3.00
N LYS A 157 -0.69 -13.01 -3.21
CA LYS A 157 0.32 -13.89 -2.61
C LYS A 157 1.43 -14.16 -3.60
#